data_AF-A0A2V9ZW01-F1
#
_entry.id   AF-A0A2V9ZW01-F1
#
_cell.length_a   1.000
_cell.length_b   1.000
_cell.length_c   1.000
_cell.angle_alpha   90.00
_cell.angle_beta   90.00
_cell.angle_gamma   90.00
#
_symmetry.space_group_name_H-M   'P 1'
#
loop_
_entity.id
_entity.type
_entity.pdbx_description
1 polymer ?
#
loop_
_entity_poly.entity_id
_entity_poly.type
_entity_poly.pdbx_seq_one_letter_code
_entity_poly.pdbx_strand_id
1 'polypeptide(L)'
;MKELLAGIVMVPGVVAGLLYAVFAYLYHLSREAYFRAWKTGWGAYCLYYALITLNFYTSQSAIVYLVANLLLVGMALCIFASTRLMERSFFAPSRSVERSFRLQRSDVMLGAGLVALAIWNLWAHFDHGVFRLDVERHRYLRLEVGVGILLAFCGYRFYRYARQRDSVGFWLLSASLAVWSALLGFRQFHSVFEQLFGQFGHFLGPIPQMLLGIGMLMVLFENERRVVQENALAFSTLEVN
;
A
#
# COMPACT_ATOMS: atom_id res chain seq x y z
N MET A 1 -3.02 -24.32 -17.13
CA MET A 1 -3.48 -22.91 -17.03
C MET A 1 -3.86 -22.50 -15.62
N LYS A 2 -4.76 -23.23 -14.91
CA LYS A 2 -5.18 -22.86 -13.53
C LYS A 2 -4.03 -22.77 -12.52
N GLU A 3 -3.06 -23.70 -12.58
CA GLU A 3 -1.90 -23.67 -11.66
C GLU A 3 -0.92 -22.52 -11.94
N LEU A 4 -0.78 -22.12 -13.22
CA LEU A 4 0.08 -20.99 -13.61
C LEU A 4 -0.53 -19.66 -13.17
N LEU A 5 -1.85 -19.50 -13.32
CA LEU A 5 -2.61 -18.37 -12.78
C LEU A 5 -2.56 -18.31 -11.24
N ALA A 6 -2.59 -19.47 -10.58
CA ALA A 6 -2.45 -19.55 -9.14
C ALA A 6 -1.07 -19.07 -8.68
N GLY A 7 0.01 -19.50 -9.34
CA GLY A 7 1.36 -19.00 -9.06
C GLY A 7 1.48 -17.49 -9.23
N ILE A 8 0.90 -16.92 -10.29
CA ILE A 8 0.91 -15.48 -10.57
C ILE A 8 0.21 -14.67 -9.46
N VAL A 9 -0.89 -15.17 -8.91
CA VAL A 9 -1.64 -14.51 -7.83
C VAL A 9 -1.00 -14.77 -6.46
N MET A 10 -0.41 -15.95 -6.28
CA MET A 10 0.16 -16.39 -5.01
C MET A 10 1.47 -15.67 -4.68
N VAL A 11 2.35 -15.42 -5.65
CA VAL A 11 3.63 -14.71 -5.42
C VAL A 11 3.44 -13.35 -4.73
N PRO A 12 2.65 -12.40 -5.25
CA PRO A 12 2.45 -11.11 -4.58
C PRO A 12 1.74 -11.23 -3.22
N GLY A 13 0.91 -12.27 -3.04
CA GLY A 13 0.29 -12.60 -1.75
C GLY A 13 1.31 -13.08 -0.71
N VAL A 14 2.23 -13.97 -1.10
CA VAL A 14 3.33 -14.43 -0.25
C VAL A 14 4.26 -13.27 0.13
N VAL A 15 4.62 -12.43 -0.84
CA VAL A 15 5.43 -11.22 -0.58
C VAL A 15 4.72 -10.29 0.40
N ALA A 16 3.41 -10.08 0.24
CA ALA A 16 2.62 -9.30 1.21
C ALA A 16 2.62 -9.94 2.61
N GLY A 17 2.54 -11.26 2.71
CA GLY A 17 2.63 -12.01 3.97
C GLY A 17 4.01 -11.88 4.64
N LEU A 18 5.08 -11.93 3.87
CA LEU A 18 6.44 -11.69 4.38
C LEU A 18 6.61 -10.26 4.89
N LEU A 19 6.13 -9.27 4.13
CA LEU A 19 6.15 -7.87 4.58
C LEU A 19 5.30 -7.68 5.84
N TYR A 20 4.12 -8.31 5.91
CA TYR A 20 3.32 -8.33 7.13
C TYR A 20 4.13 -8.85 8.33
N ALA A 21 4.84 -9.96 8.19
CA ALA A 21 5.67 -10.53 9.26
C ALA A 21 6.82 -9.58 9.66
N VAL A 22 7.54 -9.01 8.70
CA VAL A 22 8.60 -8.03 8.95
C VAL A 22 8.06 -6.82 9.71
N PHE A 23 6.94 -6.24 9.27
CA PHE A 23 6.34 -5.09 9.93
C PHE A 23 5.70 -5.44 11.28
N ALA A 24 5.22 -6.67 11.45
CA ALA A 24 4.76 -7.16 12.74
C ALA A 24 5.90 -7.25 13.75
N TYR A 25 7.06 -7.76 13.30
CA TYR A 25 8.28 -7.79 14.11
C TYR A 25 8.76 -6.39 14.48
N LEU A 26 8.89 -5.49 13.49
CA LEU A 26 9.31 -4.09 13.74
C LEU A 26 8.34 -3.33 14.66
N TYR A 27 7.04 -3.59 14.53
CA TYR A 27 6.04 -3.03 15.43
C TYR A 27 6.19 -3.55 16.86
N HIS A 28 6.54 -4.82 17.03
CA HIS A 28 6.78 -5.38 18.36
C HIS A 28 7.98 -4.71 19.03
N LEU A 29 9.03 -4.43 18.26
CA LEU A 29 10.27 -3.82 18.74
C LEU A 29 10.11 -2.33 19.11
N SER A 30 9.56 -1.52 18.21
CA SER A 30 9.54 -0.04 18.35
C SER A 30 8.20 0.51 18.85
N ARG A 31 7.10 -0.25 18.69
CA ARG A 31 5.71 0.16 18.99
C ARG A 31 5.23 1.44 18.29
N GLU A 32 5.90 1.88 17.23
CA GLU A 32 5.55 3.09 16.50
C GLU A 32 4.22 2.97 15.74
N ALA A 33 3.46 4.08 15.71
CA ALA A 33 2.11 4.09 15.13
C ALA A 33 2.10 3.85 13.61
N TYR A 34 3.13 4.30 12.89
CA TYR A 34 3.22 4.09 11.44
C TYR A 34 3.48 2.61 11.10
N PHE A 35 4.27 1.88 11.91
CA PHE A 35 4.46 0.44 11.69
C PHE A 35 3.17 -0.37 11.89
N ARG A 36 2.30 0.07 12.80
CA ARG A 36 0.97 -0.51 12.93
C ARG A 36 0.18 -0.39 11.63
N ALA A 37 0.20 0.79 11.00
CA ALA A 37 -0.50 1.03 9.74
C ALA A 37 0.08 0.17 8.60
N TRP A 38 1.40 0.05 8.52
CA TRP A 38 2.07 -0.82 7.54
C TRP A 38 1.70 -2.29 7.74
N LYS A 39 1.79 -2.81 8.98
CA LYS A 39 1.35 -4.18 9.31
C LYS A 39 -0.09 -4.42 8.90
N THR A 40 -1.02 -3.55 9.30
CA THR A 40 -2.44 -3.73 8.97
C THR A 40 -2.68 -3.68 7.46
N GLY A 41 -1.97 -2.80 6.74
CA GLY A 41 -2.08 -2.69 5.29
C GLY A 41 -1.60 -3.95 4.55
N TRP A 42 -0.43 -4.47 4.92
CA TRP A 42 0.09 -5.71 4.32
C TRP A 42 -0.74 -6.93 4.68
N GLY A 43 -1.27 -7.00 5.91
CA GLY A 43 -2.20 -8.05 6.32
C GLY A 43 -3.49 -8.04 5.49
N ALA A 44 -4.08 -6.85 5.29
CA ALA A 44 -5.24 -6.69 4.41
C ALA A 44 -4.92 -7.10 2.97
N TYR A 45 -3.74 -6.75 2.45
CA TYR A 45 -3.34 -7.09 1.09
C TYR A 45 -3.06 -8.58 0.89
N CYS A 46 -2.47 -9.24 1.90
CA CYS A 46 -2.31 -10.69 1.91
C CYS A 46 -3.67 -11.40 1.88
N LEU A 47 -4.63 -10.93 2.69
CA LEU A 47 -5.98 -11.48 2.74
C LEU A 47 -6.76 -11.22 1.44
N TYR A 48 -6.56 -10.05 0.81
CA TYR A 48 -7.09 -9.73 -0.52
C TYR A 48 -6.71 -10.79 -1.55
N TYR A 49 -5.42 -11.14 -1.65
CA TYR A 49 -4.96 -12.17 -2.57
C TYR A 49 -5.50 -13.55 -2.22
N ALA A 50 -5.55 -13.92 -0.94
CA ALA A 50 -6.14 -15.18 -0.49
C ALA A 50 -7.61 -15.30 -0.91
N LEU A 51 -8.40 -14.23 -0.76
CA LEU A 51 -9.81 -14.21 -1.16
C LEU A 51 -9.99 -14.25 -2.68
N ILE A 52 -9.16 -13.55 -3.46
CA ILE A 52 -9.19 -13.64 -4.92
C ILE A 52 -8.90 -15.07 -5.38
N THR A 53 -7.86 -15.70 -4.83
CA THR A 53 -7.54 -17.09 -5.14
C THR A 53 -8.70 -18.01 -4.78
N LEU A 54 -9.29 -17.86 -3.60
CA LEU A 54 -10.45 -18.66 -3.17
C LEU A 54 -11.66 -18.47 -4.10
N ASN A 55 -11.97 -17.23 -4.47
CA ASN A 55 -13.07 -16.91 -5.38
C ASN A 55 -12.88 -17.54 -6.77
N PHE A 56 -11.62 -17.70 -7.20
CA PHE A 56 -11.28 -18.36 -8.45
C PHE A 56 -11.51 -19.89 -8.42
N TYR A 57 -11.35 -20.54 -7.26
CA TYR A 57 -11.43 -22.00 -7.12
C TYR A 57 -12.78 -22.56 -6.69
N THR A 58 -13.52 -21.87 -5.82
CA THR A 58 -14.70 -22.46 -5.17
C THR A 58 -16.00 -22.12 -5.89
N SER A 59 -16.33 -20.84 -6.07
CA SER A 59 -17.51 -20.33 -6.79
C SER A 59 -17.44 -18.81 -6.86
N GLN A 60 -17.77 -18.22 -8.01
CA GLN A 60 -17.76 -16.78 -8.25
C GLN A 60 -18.80 -16.08 -7.36
N SER A 61 -18.39 -15.67 -6.15
CA SER A 61 -19.27 -15.02 -5.18
C SER A 61 -19.08 -13.50 -5.20
N ALA A 62 -20.19 -12.78 -5.39
CA ALA A 62 -20.24 -11.31 -5.28
C ALA A 62 -19.72 -10.79 -3.93
N ILE A 63 -20.06 -11.47 -2.83
CA ILE A 63 -19.64 -11.07 -1.47
C ILE A 63 -18.11 -11.19 -1.31
N VAL A 64 -17.52 -12.32 -1.70
CA VAL A 64 -16.06 -12.52 -1.65
C VAL A 64 -15.33 -11.48 -2.51
N TYR A 65 -15.86 -11.18 -3.69
CA TYR A 65 -15.32 -10.11 -4.56
C TYR A 65 -15.38 -8.73 -3.89
N LEU A 66 -16.51 -8.37 -3.26
CA LEU A 66 -16.66 -7.11 -2.54
C LEU A 66 -15.69 -7.02 -1.35
N VAL A 67 -15.61 -8.07 -0.53
CA VAL A 67 -14.71 -8.10 0.63
C VAL A 67 -13.25 -8.00 0.19
N ALA A 68 -12.85 -8.69 -0.88
CA ALA A 68 -11.52 -8.55 -1.46
C ALA A 68 -11.25 -7.08 -1.86
N ASN A 69 -12.15 -6.46 -2.62
CA ASN A 69 -12.00 -5.05 -3.02
C ASN A 69 -11.92 -4.08 -1.83
N LEU A 70 -12.69 -4.33 -0.76
CA LEU A 70 -12.61 -3.54 0.47
C LEU A 70 -11.27 -3.71 1.19
N LEU A 71 -10.67 -4.91 1.17
CA LEU A 71 -9.33 -5.14 1.70
C LEU A 71 -8.25 -4.40 0.89
N LEU A 72 -8.39 -4.33 -0.43
CA LEU A 72 -7.51 -3.54 -1.30
C LEU A 72 -7.58 -2.05 -0.95
N VAL A 73 -8.80 -1.52 -0.78
CA VAL A 73 -9.03 -0.15 -0.31
C VAL A 73 -8.44 0.06 1.08
N GLY A 74 -8.64 -0.91 1.99
CA GLY A 74 -8.09 -0.89 3.34
C GLY A 74 -6.56 -0.76 3.33
N MET A 75 -5.87 -1.53 2.48
CA MET A 75 -4.42 -1.40 2.30
C MET A 75 -4.01 0.00 1.84
N ALA A 76 -4.68 0.54 0.82
CA ALA A 76 -4.36 1.86 0.29
C ALA A 76 -4.56 2.97 1.34
N LEU A 77 -5.63 2.87 2.14
CA LEU A 77 -5.89 3.76 3.27
C LEU A 77 -4.86 3.61 4.38
N CYS A 78 -4.34 2.39 4.62
CA CYS A 78 -3.25 2.17 5.57
C CYS A 78 -1.95 2.87 5.12
N ILE A 79 -1.59 2.80 3.82
CA ILE A 79 -0.43 3.53 3.27
C ILE A 79 -0.65 5.04 3.41
N PHE A 80 -1.84 5.53 3.05
CA PHE A 80 -2.18 6.94 3.21
C PHE A 80 -2.08 7.40 4.67
N ALA A 81 -2.64 6.63 5.61
CA ALA A 81 -2.53 6.92 7.04
C ALA A 81 -1.07 6.93 7.50
N SER A 82 -0.23 6.04 6.97
CA SER A 82 1.21 5.99 7.26
C SER A 82 1.93 7.27 6.86
N THR A 83 1.65 7.83 5.67
CA THR A 83 2.27 9.12 5.24
C THR A 83 2.02 10.27 6.20
N ARG A 84 0.84 10.29 6.85
CA ARG A 84 0.47 11.30 7.84
C ARG A 84 1.09 11.01 9.20
N LEU A 85 1.14 9.74 9.62
CA LEU A 85 1.74 9.37 10.90
C LEU A 85 3.24 9.69 10.89
N MET A 86 3.93 9.41 9.78
CA MET A 86 5.33 9.81 9.61
C MET A 86 5.52 11.33 9.65
N GLU A 87 4.67 12.10 8.95
CA GLU A 87 4.74 13.57 9.00
C GLU A 87 4.74 14.10 10.44
N ARG A 88 3.87 13.55 11.29
CA ARG A 88 3.75 13.95 12.69
C ARG A 88 4.96 13.55 13.51
N SER A 89 5.44 12.32 13.34
CA SER A 89 6.62 11.82 14.06
C SER A 89 7.89 12.59 13.70
N PHE A 90 8.10 12.94 12.43
CA PHE A 90 9.34 13.56 11.98
C PHE A 90 9.34 15.10 12.11
N PHE A 91 8.23 15.80 11.84
CA PHE A 91 8.23 17.28 11.75
C PHE A 91 7.70 18.01 12.98
N ALA A 92 6.94 17.37 13.87
CA ALA A 92 6.36 18.03 15.05
C ALA A 92 6.46 17.18 16.34
N PRO A 93 7.68 16.85 16.81
CA PRO A 93 7.87 15.97 17.98
C PRO A 93 7.30 16.52 19.29
N SER A 94 7.14 17.85 19.43
CA SER A 94 6.74 18.52 20.68
C SER A 94 5.23 18.50 21.02
N ARG A 95 4.36 17.96 20.15
CA ARG A 95 2.92 17.77 20.44
C ARG A 95 2.52 16.29 20.52
N SER A 96 3.46 15.43 20.94
CA SER A 96 3.14 14.10 21.45
C SER A 96 2.33 14.26 22.73
N VAL A 97 1.40 13.35 22.99
CA VAL A 97 0.29 13.54 23.92
C VAL A 97 -0.75 12.48 23.58
N GLU A 98 -1.77 12.80 22.78
CA GLU A 98 -3.02 12.05 22.98
C GLU A 98 -3.90 11.74 21.76
N ARG A 99 -3.38 11.74 20.53
CA ARG A 99 -4.24 11.47 19.35
C ARG A 99 -3.72 10.35 18.46
N SER A 100 -3.67 9.17 19.07
CA SER A 100 -3.77 7.89 18.37
C SER A 100 -5.00 7.91 17.46
N PHE A 101 -4.78 7.75 16.14
CA PHE A 101 -5.82 7.44 15.16
C PHE A 101 -7.06 8.36 15.11
N ARG A 102 -6.93 9.67 15.37
CA ARG A 102 -8.06 10.57 15.15
C ARG A 102 -8.32 10.66 13.64
N LEU A 103 -9.35 9.95 13.17
CA LEU A 103 -9.87 10.00 11.80
C LEU A 103 -10.10 11.47 11.42
N GLN A 104 -9.21 11.98 10.57
CA GLN A 104 -9.41 13.32 10.04
C GLN A 104 -10.53 13.22 9.01
N ARG A 105 -11.37 14.26 8.87
CA ARG A 105 -12.49 14.26 7.91
C ARG A 105 -12.02 13.88 6.49
N SER A 106 -10.78 14.21 6.14
CA SER A 106 -10.13 13.78 4.90
C SER A 106 -10.05 12.25 4.75
N ASP A 107 -9.73 11.51 5.81
CA ASP A 107 -9.62 10.04 5.77
C ASP A 107 -10.99 9.40 5.56
N VAL A 108 -12.02 9.97 6.22
CA VAL A 108 -13.40 9.50 6.10
C VAL A 108 -13.95 9.77 4.71
N MET A 109 -13.70 10.96 4.15
CA MET A 109 -14.15 11.31 2.80
C MET A 109 -13.47 10.47 1.73
N LEU A 110 -12.15 10.27 1.83
CA LEU A 110 -11.40 9.43 0.89
C LEU A 110 -11.80 7.96 1.03
N GLY A 111 -11.95 7.46 2.26
CA GLY A 111 -12.41 6.11 2.52
C GLY A 111 -13.82 5.86 2.00
N ALA A 112 -14.76 6.77 2.28
CA ALA A 112 -16.12 6.69 1.77
C ALA A 112 -16.17 6.73 0.24
N GLY A 113 -15.37 7.58 -0.41
CA GLY A 113 -15.26 7.64 -1.86
C GLY A 113 -14.77 6.32 -2.47
N LEU A 114 -13.74 5.72 -1.89
CA LEU A 114 -13.22 4.42 -2.35
C LEU A 114 -14.17 3.26 -2.09
N VAL A 115 -14.90 3.27 -0.96
CA VAL A 115 -15.95 2.28 -0.67
C VAL A 115 -17.12 2.43 -1.64
N ALA A 116 -17.55 3.66 -1.93
CA ALA A 116 -18.58 3.92 -2.93
C ALA A 116 -18.14 3.44 -4.32
N LEU A 117 -16.88 3.66 -4.70
CA LEU A 117 -16.30 3.10 -5.92
C LEU A 117 -16.26 1.56 -5.91
N ALA A 118 -15.97 0.93 -4.77
CA ALA A 118 -15.97 -0.53 -4.65
C ALA A 118 -17.39 -1.12 -4.83
N ILE A 119 -18.41 -0.46 -4.26
CA ILE A 119 -19.81 -0.83 -4.45
C ILE A 119 -20.21 -0.61 -5.92
N TRP A 120 -19.85 0.54 -6.51
CA TRP A 120 -20.12 0.81 -7.92
C TRP A 120 -19.49 -0.24 -8.84
N ASN A 121 -18.26 -0.65 -8.54
CA ASN A 121 -17.55 -1.69 -9.28
C ASN A 121 -18.26 -3.05 -9.16
N LEU A 122 -18.77 -3.41 -7.97
CA LEU A 122 -19.57 -4.61 -7.80
C LEU A 122 -20.85 -4.58 -8.65
N TRP A 123 -21.58 -3.45 -8.62
CA TRP A 123 -22.80 -3.26 -9.41
C TRP A 123 -22.54 -3.39 -10.92
N ALA A 124 -21.38 -2.91 -11.39
CA ALA A 124 -21.01 -3.03 -12.80
C ALA A 124 -20.77 -4.48 -13.28
N HIS A 125 -20.51 -5.42 -12.36
CA HIS A 125 -20.31 -6.86 -12.66
C HIS A 125 -21.60 -7.69 -12.60
N PHE A 126 -22.74 -7.07 -12.27
CA PHE A 126 -24.04 -7.70 -12.42
C PHE A 126 -24.54 -7.50 -13.85
N ASP A 127 -24.65 -8.59 -14.61
CA ASP A 127 -25.28 -8.60 -15.93
C ASP A 127 -26.55 -9.48 -15.87
N HIS A 128 -27.70 -8.89 -16.20
CA HIS A 128 -29.01 -9.57 -16.16
C HIS A 128 -29.32 -10.30 -14.84
N GLY A 129 -28.84 -9.78 -13.70
CA GLY A 129 -29.07 -10.35 -12.36
C GLY A 129 -28.09 -11.46 -11.96
N VAL A 130 -27.15 -11.83 -12.83
CA VAL A 130 -26.11 -12.83 -12.54
C VAL A 130 -24.76 -12.13 -12.39
N PHE A 131 -24.07 -12.41 -11.28
CA PHE A 131 -22.71 -11.94 -11.07
C PHE A 131 -21.75 -12.75 -11.95
N ARG A 132 -21.00 -12.08 -12.82
CA ARG A 132 -20.00 -12.71 -13.69
C ARG A 132 -18.70 -11.89 -13.63
N LEU A 133 -17.59 -12.55 -13.29
CA LEU A 133 -16.27 -11.90 -13.30
C LEU A 133 -15.78 -11.56 -14.72
N ASP A 134 -16.26 -12.27 -15.75
CA ASP A 134 -15.75 -12.16 -17.13
C ASP A 134 -16.40 -11.01 -17.94
N VAL A 135 -17.40 -10.32 -17.40
CA VAL A 135 -18.05 -9.19 -18.10
C VAL A 135 -17.25 -7.92 -17.85
N GLU A 136 -16.09 -7.81 -18.49
CA GLU A 136 -15.31 -6.57 -18.51
C GLU A 136 -16.00 -5.55 -19.42
N ARG A 137 -17.00 -4.83 -18.91
CA ARG A 137 -17.57 -3.68 -19.62
C ARG A 137 -16.55 -2.53 -19.55
N HIS A 138 -15.81 -2.35 -20.63
CA HIS A 138 -14.64 -1.47 -20.82
C HIS A 138 -14.84 0.05 -20.52
N ARG A 139 -15.99 0.45 -19.96
CA ARG A 139 -16.40 1.87 -19.88
C ARG A 139 -16.48 2.44 -18.46
N TYR A 140 -16.21 1.65 -17.40
CA TYR A 140 -16.33 2.12 -16.01
C TYR A 140 -14.97 2.36 -15.35
N LEU A 141 -14.91 3.38 -14.49
CA LEU A 141 -13.80 3.66 -13.59
C LEU A 141 -13.55 2.45 -12.68
N ARG A 142 -12.47 1.71 -12.95
CA ARG A 142 -12.08 0.58 -12.10
C ARG A 142 -11.62 1.11 -10.74
N LEU A 143 -11.96 0.38 -9.68
CA LEU A 143 -11.51 0.67 -8.31
C LEU A 143 -9.99 0.87 -8.23
N GLU A 144 -9.26 0.12 -9.07
CA GLU A 144 -7.81 0.16 -9.23
C GLU A 144 -7.30 1.55 -9.61
N VAL A 145 -8.05 2.32 -10.40
CA VAL A 145 -7.72 3.70 -10.76
C VAL A 145 -7.84 4.61 -9.53
N GLY A 146 -8.91 4.45 -8.75
CA GLY A 146 -9.09 5.21 -7.51
C GLY A 146 -7.99 4.92 -6.49
N VAL A 147 -7.63 3.64 -6.33
CA VAL A 147 -6.49 3.22 -5.49
C VAL A 147 -5.18 3.76 -6.05
N GLY A 148 -4.96 3.70 -7.37
CA GLY A 148 -3.80 4.26 -8.05
C GLY A 148 -3.63 5.75 -7.77
N ILE A 149 -4.68 6.56 -7.96
CA ILE A 149 -4.66 8.00 -7.64
C ILE A 149 -4.27 8.24 -6.19
N LEU A 150 -4.80 7.46 -5.25
CA LEU A 150 -4.43 7.58 -3.83
C LEU A 150 -2.96 7.22 -3.60
N LEU A 151 -2.44 6.17 -4.24
CA LEU A 151 -1.02 5.80 -4.16
C LEU A 151 -0.11 6.85 -4.80
N ALA A 152 -0.48 7.44 -5.94
CA ALA A 152 0.24 8.56 -6.54
C ALA A 152 0.29 9.76 -5.60
N PHE A 153 -0.84 10.08 -4.94
CA PHE A 153 -0.88 11.14 -3.93
C PHE A 153 0.05 10.83 -2.76
N CYS A 154 0.06 9.59 -2.26
CA CYS A 154 0.99 9.15 -1.22
C CYS A 154 2.45 9.23 -1.67
N GLY A 155 2.74 8.84 -2.91
CA GLY A 155 4.05 8.95 -3.54
C GLY A 155 4.53 10.40 -3.56
N TYR A 156 3.68 11.32 -4.04
CA TYR A 156 3.99 12.76 -4.04
C TYR A 156 4.30 13.30 -2.64
N ARG A 157 3.58 12.86 -1.61
CA ARG A 157 3.88 13.25 -0.22
C ARG A 157 5.26 12.75 0.22
N PHE A 158 5.58 11.49 -0.05
CA PHE A 158 6.90 10.94 0.25
C PHE A 158 8.01 11.63 -0.53
N TYR A 159 7.79 11.98 -1.80
CA TYR A 159 8.73 12.76 -2.60
C TYR A 159 9.05 14.10 -1.93
N ARG A 160 8.02 14.79 -1.44
CA ARG A 160 8.20 16.06 -0.75
C ARG A 160 9.03 15.89 0.52
N TYR A 161 8.82 14.80 1.27
CA TYR A 161 9.64 14.51 2.46
C TYR A 161 11.08 14.13 2.11
N ALA A 162 11.27 13.33 1.06
CA ALA A 162 12.60 12.97 0.57
C ALA A 162 13.42 14.23 0.26
N ARG A 163 12.81 15.21 -0.42
CA ARG A 163 13.46 16.47 -0.78
C ARG A 163 13.73 17.39 0.42
N GLN A 164 12.91 17.33 1.46
CA GLN A 164 13.09 18.13 2.68
C GLN A 164 14.14 17.56 3.64
N ARG A 165 14.30 16.24 3.66
CA ARG A 165 15.19 15.54 4.62
C ARG A 165 16.47 14.99 4.00
N ASP A 166 16.62 15.10 2.68
CA ASP A 166 17.68 14.49 1.88
C ASP A 166 17.85 13.00 2.25
N SER A 167 16.73 12.27 2.17
CA SER A 167 16.60 10.87 2.58
C SER A 167 16.35 10.00 1.37
N VAL A 168 17.21 9.02 1.16
CA VAL A 168 17.11 8.08 0.04
C VAL A 168 15.96 7.11 0.31
N GLY A 169 15.73 6.73 1.57
CA GLY A 169 14.59 5.88 1.95
C GLY A 169 13.24 6.47 1.54
N PHE A 170 12.99 7.75 1.81
CA PHE A 170 11.73 8.40 1.40
C PHE A 170 11.63 8.57 -0.12
N TRP A 171 12.76 8.76 -0.81
CA TRP A 171 12.78 8.82 -2.27
C TRP A 171 12.39 7.46 -2.88
N LEU A 172 12.94 6.37 -2.34
CA LEU A 172 12.64 5.01 -2.79
C LEU A 172 11.18 4.63 -2.54
N LEU A 173 10.62 5.01 -1.38
CA LEU A 173 9.18 4.87 -1.09
C LEU A 173 8.32 5.60 -2.12
N SER A 174 8.67 6.85 -2.43
CA SER A 174 7.96 7.64 -3.43
C SER A 174 8.03 7.01 -4.82
N ALA A 175 9.23 6.64 -5.27
CA ALA A 175 9.44 6.05 -6.59
C ALA A 175 8.65 4.74 -6.71
N SER A 176 8.68 3.91 -5.67
CA SER A 176 7.92 2.66 -5.64
C SER A 176 6.40 2.88 -5.73
N LEU A 177 5.85 3.82 -4.95
CA LEU A 177 4.42 4.15 -5.03
C LEU A 177 4.01 4.73 -6.38
N ALA A 178 4.88 5.54 -7.00
CA ALA A 178 4.64 6.07 -8.33
C ALA A 178 4.60 4.95 -9.38
N VAL A 179 5.54 4.01 -9.34
CA VAL A 179 5.53 2.83 -10.21
C VAL A 179 4.28 1.97 -9.95
N TRP A 180 3.92 1.73 -8.69
CA TRP A 180 2.74 0.94 -8.37
C TRP A 180 1.45 1.60 -8.85
N SER A 181 1.32 2.91 -8.65
CA SER A 181 0.21 3.69 -9.19
C SER A 181 0.14 3.61 -10.71
N ALA A 182 1.27 3.70 -11.39
CA ALA A 182 1.32 3.58 -12.85
C ALA A 182 0.86 2.18 -13.28
N LEU A 183 1.34 1.11 -12.63
CA LEU A 183 0.92 -0.27 -12.92
C LEU A 183 -0.59 -0.46 -12.73
N LEU A 184 -1.17 0.09 -11.66
CA LEU A 184 -2.61 0.04 -11.43
C LEU A 184 -3.40 0.82 -12.50
N GLY A 185 -2.88 1.96 -12.95
CA GLY A 185 -3.48 2.73 -14.05
C GLY A 185 -3.41 2.01 -15.39
N PHE A 186 -2.25 1.42 -15.72
CA PHE A 186 -2.05 0.66 -16.97
C PHE A 186 -2.87 -0.63 -17.03
N ARG A 187 -3.25 -1.20 -15.89
CA ARG A 187 -4.13 -2.39 -15.85
C ARG A 187 -5.50 -2.15 -16.48
N GLN A 188 -5.99 -0.91 -16.51
CA GLN A 188 -7.19 -0.53 -17.27
C GLN A 188 -7.01 -0.70 -18.79
N PHE A 189 -5.77 -0.62 -19.28
CA PHE A 189 -5.38 -0.76 -20.68
C PHE A 189 -4.72 -2.12 -20.92
N HIS A 190 -5.32 -3.20 -20.41
CA HIS A 190 -4.79 -4.56 -20.44
C HIS A 190 -4.25 -4.97 -21.84
N SER A 191 -4.92 -4.55 -22.91
CA SER A 191 -4.49 -4.79 -24.30
C SER A 191 -3.15 -4.13 -24.68
N VAL A 192 -2.88 -2.92 -24.19
CA VAL A 192 -1.63 -2.18 -24.43
C VAL A 192 -0.50 -2.75 -23.57
N PHE A 193 -0.83 -3.17 -22.34
CA PHE A 193 0.15 -3.73 -21.41
C PHE A 193 0.63 -5.13 -21.83
N GLU A 194 -0.27 -6.00 -22.31
CA GLU A 194 0.11 -7.29 -22.89
C GLU A 194 0.95 -7.13 -24.16
N GLN A 195 0.66 -6.12 -25.01
CA GLN A 195 1.47 -5.82 -26.19
C GLN A 195 2.88 -5.34 -25.87
N LEU A 196 3.05 -4.51 -24.83
CA LEU A 196 4.34 -3.91 -24.48
C LEU A 196 5.22 -4.80 -23.60
N PHE A 197 4.63 -5.53 -22.65
CA PHE A 197 5.39 -6.30 -21.64
C PHE A 197 5.25 -7.81 -21.79
N GLY A 198 4.37 -8.29 -22.67
CA GLY A 198 4.17 -9.71 -22.94
C GLY A 198 4.04 -10.55 -21.67
N GLN A 199 4.67 -11.72 -21.66
CA GLN A 199 4.70 -12.64 -20.53
C GLN A 199 5.53 -12.15 -19.34
N PHE A 200 6.10 -10.93 -19.32
CA PHE A 200 6.77 -10.38 -18.13
C PHE A 200 5.87 -9.44 -17.31
N GLY A 201 4.72 -9.03 -17.86
CA GLY A 201 3.77 -8.13 -17.21
C GLY A 201 3.34 -8.57 -15.80
N HIS A 202 3.29 -9.88 -15.55
CA HIS A 202 2.85 -10.44 -14.27
C HIS A 202 3.92 -10.42 -13.17
N PHE A 203 5.21 -10.34 -13.51
CA PHE A 203 6.30 -10.23 -12.52
C PHE A 203 6.52 -8.80 -12.03
N LEU A 204 5.91 -7.80 -12.68
CA LEU A 204 6.04 -6.39 -12.31
C LEU A 204 5.26 -6.01 -11.04
N GLY A 205 4.22 -6.77 -10.67
CA GLY A 205 3.40 -6.50 -9.48
C GLY A 205 4.15 -6.57 -8.14
N PRO A 206 4.97 -7.61 -7.90
CA PRO A 206 5.79 -7.73 -6.69
C PRO A 206 6.93 -6.69 -6.56
N ILE A 207 7.38 -6.10 -7.66
CA ILE A 207 8.55 -5.19 -7.65
C ILE A 207 8.29 -3.96 -6.75
N PRO A 208 7.20 -3.19 -6.92
CA PRO A 208 6.88 -2.10 -6.00
C PRO A 208 6.74 -2.57 -4.56
N GLN A 209 6.13 -3.74 -4.31
CA GLN A 209 5.96 -4.25 -2.95
C GLN A 209 7.30 -4.42 -2.24
N MET A 210 8.27 -5.04 -2.92
CA MET A 210 9.63 -5.22 -2.38
C MET A 210 10.33 -3.87 -2.18
N LEU A 211 10.24 -2.96 -3.15
CA LEU A 211 10.84 -1.63 -3.05
C LEU A 211 10.22 -0.81 -1.90
N LEU A 212 8.93 -0.97 -1.61
CA LEU A 212 8.30 -0.34 -0.44
C LEU A 212 8.85 -0.91 0.86
N GLY A 213 9.00 -2.23 0.95
CA GLY A 213 9.63 -2.88 2.11
C GLY A 213 11.05 -2.37 2.35
N ILE A 214 11.88 -2.36 1.30
CA ILE A 214 13.27 -1.89 1.37
C ILE A 214 13.35 -0.40 1.71
N GLY A 215 12.56 0.44 1.03
CA GLY A 215 12.54 1.88 1.27
C GLY A 215 12.15 2.21 2.71
N MET A 216 11.19 1.46 3.25
CA MET A 216 10.77 1.62 4.63
C MET A 216 11.85 1.21 5.65
N LEU A 217 12.55 0.10 5.40
CA LEU A 217 13.71 -0.29 6.22
C LEU A 217 14.83 0.74 6.15
N MET A 218 15.08 1.29 4.96
CA MET A 218 16.08 2.35 4.77
C MET A 218 15.73 3.61 5.56
N VAL A 219 14.47 4.04 5.55
CA VAL A 219 14.00 5.17 6.39
C VAL A 219 14.26 4.90 7.87
N LEU A 220 14.06 3.67 8.35
CA LEU A 220 14.33 3.31 9.75
C LEU A 220 15.82 3.41 10.06
N PHE A 221 16.69 2.80 9.24
CA PHE A 221 18.14 2.85 9.44
C PHE A 221 18.68 4.27 9.40
N GLU A 222 18.22 5.10 8.47
CA GLU A 222 18.60 6.50 8.40
C GLU A 222 18.18 7.27 9.66
N ASN A 223 17.01 6.96 10.22
CA ASN A 223 16.53 7.59 11.44
C ASN A 223 17.37 7.17 12.67
N GLU A 224 17.61 5.87 12.85
CA GLU A 224 18.44 5.36 13.94
C GLU A 224 19.86 5.93 13.87
N ARG A 225 20.45 5.99 12.68
CA ARG A 225 21.78 6.58 12.48
C ARG A 225 21.82 8.05 12.92
N ARG A 226 20.81 8.85 12.56
CA ARG A 226 20.74 10.27 12.97
C ARG A 226 20.63 10.41 14.48
N VAL A 227 19.76 9.63 15.13
CA VAL A 227 19.58 9.66 16.59
C VAL A 227 20.88 9.29 17.32
N VAL A 228 21.60 8.26 16.86
CA VAL A 228 22.89 7.86 17.44
C VAL A 228 23.93 8.97 17.30
N GLN A 229 23.98 9.64 16.14
CA GLN A 229 24.89 10.77 15.91
C GLN A 229 24.55 11.97 16.81
N GLU A 230 23.28 12.32 16.97
CA GLU A 230 22.83 13.40 17.85
C GLU A 230 23.18 13.11 19.31
N ASN A 231 22.98 11.89 19.78
CA ASN A 231 23.35 11.49 21.13
C ASN A 231 24.88 11.54 21.35
N ALA A 232 25.67 11.06 20.39
CA ALA A 232 27.13 11.12 20.48
C ALA A 232 27.66 12.57 20.56
N LEU A 233 27.05 13.48 19.78
CA LEU A 233 27.37 14.91 19.87
C LEU A 233 27.00 15.49 21.23
N ALA A 234 25.82 15.17 21.76
CA ALA A 234 25.40 15.62 23.08
C ALA A 234 26.34 15.13 24.20
N PHE A 235 26.77 13.86 24.16
CA PHE A 235 27.76 13.34 25.10
C PHE A 235 29.12 14.07 24.97
N SER A 236 29.59 14.33 23.75
CA SER A 236 30.85 15.08 23.56
C SER A 236 30.81 16.51 24.10
N THR A 237 29.63 17.15 24.10
CA THR A 237 29.46 18.50 24.69
C THR A 237 29.42 18.51 26.22
N LEU A 238 29.13 17.36 26.84
CA LEU A 238 29.09 17.23 28.30
C LEU A 238 30.46 16.91 28.90
N GLU A 239 31.39 16.32 28.15
CA GLU A 239 32.76 16.04 28.62
C GLU A 239 33.70 17.26 28.59
N VAL A 240 33.31 18.35 27.91
CA VAL A 240 34.13 19.57 27.74
C VAL A 240 33.80 20.65 28.80
N ASN A 241 32.79 20.44 29.64
CA ASN A 241 32.45 21.28 30.80
C ASN A 241 32.70 20.54 32.12
#